data_AF-A0A2L0B7W6-F1
#
_entry.id   AF-A0A2L0B7W6-F1
#
_cell.length_a   1.000
_cell.length_b   1.000
_cell.length_c   1.000
_cell.angle_alpha   90.00
_cell.angle_beta   90.00
_cell.angle_gamma   90.00
#
_symmetry.space_group_name_H-M   'P 1'
#
loop_
_entity.id
_entity.type
_entity.pdbx_description
1 polymer ?
#
loop_
_entity_poly.entity_id
_entity_poly.type
_entity_poly.pdbx_seq_one_letter_code
_entity_poly.pdbx_strand_id
1 'polypeptide(L)'
;CEGDINECLSNPCSGPGTQDCVQLVNDYLCNCKPGYMGRHCEIKVNFCANSPCQNGGICTDVHAHHKCTCQEGFYGKNCEFSGYDCDSDPCQNNGICRIAEGGGYICECPQGTKGTNCEIDALNECDSNPCRHKDAICQDKLGDYSCYCPAHWTGKNCEIHDPQFKPGLGYPVSKAPSDRPELTIDAIDLQYQRKQCIKKGCREKRGNNICDEECNTYACDFDGNDCSLGINPWRNCTAPIKCWEVFMDGVCNEVCNNPQCLFDGRDCVKKLQPCNPIYDAYCQKHYANGHCDYGCNNAEC
;
A
#
# COMPACT_ATOMS: atom_id res chain seq x y z
N CYS A 1 26.14 25.65 -31.71
CA CYS A 1 26.44 24.98 -30.43
C CYS A 1 26.68 23.52 -30.76
N GLU A 2 27.83 22.99 -30.38
CA GLU A 2 28.05 21.54 -30.37
C GLU A 2 26.97 20.92 -29.48
N GLY A 3 26.42 19.78 -29.91
CA GLY A 3 25.31 19.13 -29.23
C GLY A 3 25.67 18.67 -27.81
N ASP A 4 24.70 18.05 -27.16
CA ASP A 4 24.87 17.43 -25.84
C ASP A 4 26.09 16.49 -25.81
N ILE A 5 26.94 16.61 -24.78
CA ILE A 5 28.16 15.82 -24.62
C ILE A 5 27.78 14.53 -23.92
N ASN A 6 28.18 13.37 -24.44
CA ASN A 6 27.91 12.10 -23.77
C ASN A 6 28.81 11.92 -22.53
N GLU A 7 28.30 12.21 -21.33
CA GLU A 7 29.05 12.08 -20.07
C GLU A 7 29.39 10.63 -19.72
N CYS A 8 28.61 9.65 -20.18
CA CYS A 8 28.89 8.23 -19.93
C CYS A 8 30.22 7.75 -20.55
N LEU A 9 30.71 8.41 -21.61
CA LEU A 9 32.02 8.11 -22.20
C LEU A 9 33.19 8.39 -21.24
N SER A 10 32.99 9.23 -20.21
CA SER A 10 34.01 9.51 -19.19
C SER A 10 34.10 8.42 -18.12
N ASN A 11 33.34 7.33 -18.25
CA ASN A 11 33.18 6.26 -17.25
C ASN A 11 32.94 6.81 -15.82
N PRO A 12 31.92 7.66 -15.63
CA PRO A 12 31.67 8.24 -14.31
C PRO A 12 31.17 7.20 -13.31
N CYS A 13 30.58 6.09 -13.76
CA CYS A 13 29.99 5.08 -12.90
C CYS A 13 30.99 4.00 -12.43
N SER A 14 30.83 3.52 -11.21
CA SER A 14 31.61 2.45 -10.58
C SER A 14 31.36 1.11 -11.28
N GLY A 15 32.37 0.58 -11.98
CA GLY A 15 32.29 -0.72 -12.66
C GLY A 15 31.74 -1.90 -11.83
N PRO A 16 32.14 -2.11 -10.57
CA PRO A 16 31.59 -3.20 -9.76
C PRO A 16 30.10 -3.02 -9.45
N GLY A 17 29.67 -1.79 -9.15
CA GLY A 17 28.31 -1.50 -8.70
C GLY A 17 27.33 -1.04 -9.76
N THR A 18 27.77 -0.77 -10.99
CA THR A 18 26.92 -0.21 -12.06
C THR A 18 26.47 -1.28 -13.03
N GLN A 19 25.17 -1.32 -13.33
CA GLN A 19 24.55 -2.14 -14.36
C GLN A 19 24.72 -1.49 -15.74
N ASP A 20 24.39 -0.20 -15.85
CA ASP A 20 24.52 0.60 -17.07
C ASP A 20 24.60 2.10 -16.74
N CYS A 21 25.13 2.88 -17.69
CA CYS A 21 25.17 4.34 -17.62
C CYS A 21 24.24 4.90 -18.70
N VAL A 22 23.30 5.75 -18.28
CA VAL A 22 22.33 6.38 -19.14
C VAL A 22 22.72 7.83 -19.38
N GLN A 23 22.84 8.21 -20.65
CA GLN A 23 23.04 9.60 -21.05
C GLN A 23 21.76 10.41 -20.88
N LEU A 24 21.85 11.58 -20.24
CA LEU A 24 20.78 12.56 -20.10
C LEU A 24 21.22 13.91 -20.69
N VAL A 25 20.30 14.86 -20.81
CA VAL A 25 20.63 16.18 -21.35
C VAL A 25 21.48 16.97 -20.34
N ASN A 26 22.77 17.17 -20.66
CA ASN A 26 23.81 17.74 -19.78
C ASN A 26 24.01 17.00 -18.45
N ASP A 27 23.72 15.69 -18.39
CA ASP A 27 23.92 14.88 -17.18
C ASP A 27 23.98 13.38 -17.53
N TYR A 28 24.24 12.54 -16.53
CA TYR A 28 24.18 11.09 -16.66
C TYR A 28 23.53 10.46 -15.43
N LEU A 29 23.03 9.24 -15.61
CA LEU A 29 22.51 8.41 -14.55
C LEU A 29 23.25 7.07 -14.53
N CYS A 30 23.80 6.70 -13.38
CA CYS A 30 24.34 5.36 -13.14
C CYS A 30 23.24 4.46 -12.57
N ASN A 31 22.81 3.48 -13.35
CA ASN A 31 21.88 2.47 -12.88
C ASN A 31 22.63 1.46 -12.03
N CYS A 32 22.38 1.44 -10.73
CA CYS A 32 23.12 0.60 -9.80
C CYS A 32 22.61 -0.85 -9.82
N LYS A 33 23.55 -1.80 -9.75
CA LYS A 33 23.26 -3.20 -9.47
C LYS A 33 22.59 -3.32 -8.10
N PRO A 34 21.73 -4.32 -7.90
CA PRO A 34 21.17 -4.60 -6.58
C PRO A 34 22.25 -4.71 -5.51
N GLY A 35 22.05 -4.02 -4.38
CA GLY A 35 23.04 -3.92 -3.31
C GLY A 35 24.12 -2.86 -3.49
N TYR A 36 23.99 -1.98 -4.49
CA TYR A 36 24.84 -0.80 -4.67
C TYR A 36 23.99 0.47 -4.79
N MET A 37 24.54 1.60 -4.33
CA MET A 37 23.91 2.91 -4.34
C MET A 37 24.96 4.03 -4.46
N GLY A 38 24.51 5.28 -4.45
CA GLY A 38 25.34 6.46 -4.70
C GLY A 38 25.25 6.94 -6.15
N ARG A 39 25.63 8.19 -6.42
CA ARG A 39 25.55 8.80 -7.75
C ARG A 39 26.32 7.99 -8.81
N HIS A 40 27.37 7.31 -8.39
CA HIS A 40 28.23 6.50 -9.22
C HIS A 40 28.13 5.00 -8.89
N CYS A 41 27.14 4.56 -8.11
CA CYS A 41 27.03 3.17 -7.64
C CYS A 41 28.29 2.65 -6.91
N GLU A 42 28.98 3.55 -6.24
CA GLU A 42 30.25 3.31 -5.55
C GLU A 42 30.06 2.73 -4.14
N ILE A 43 28.85 2.84 -3.59
CA ILE A 43 28.54 2.44 -2.22
C ILE A 43 27.85 1.08 -2.23
N LYS A 44 28.45 0.09 -1.58
CA LYS A 44 27.76 -1.19 -1.32
C LYS A 44 26.79 -1.02 -0.15
N VAL A 45 25.53 -1.33 -0.38
CA VAL A 45 24.47 -1.27 0.63
C VAL A 45 24.73 -2.35 1.68
N ASN A 46 24.77 -1.96 2.95
CA ASN A 46 24.76 -2.90 4.07
C ASN A 46 23.32 -3.03 4.58
N PHE A 47 22.62 -4.07 4.14
CA PHE A 47 21.22 -4.30 4.51
C PHE A 47 21.03 -4.62 6.01
N CYS A 48 22.10 -4.86 6.77
CA CYS A 48 22.06 -5.10 8.21
C CYS A 48 22.36 -3.87 9.06
N ALA A 49 22.66 -2.71 8.45
CA ALA A 49 23.10 -1.51 9.17
C ALA A 49 22.13 -1.03 10.26
N ASN A 50 20.82 -1.21 10.04
CA ASN A 50 19.76 -0.79 10.96
C ASN A 50 19.20 -1.95 11.81
N SER A 51 19.90 -3.08 11.89
CA SER A 51 19.45 -4.26 12.64
C SER A 51 18.01 -4.67 12.33
N PRO A 52 17.68 -4.99 11.07
CA PRO A 52 16.30 -5.25 10.64
C PRO A 52 15.70 -6.52 11.27
N CYS A 53 16.52 -7.41 11.82
CA CYS A 53 16.08 -8.63 12.48
C CYS A 53 15.66 -8.34 13.93
N GLN A 54 14.40 -8.57 14.22
CA GLN A 54 13.79 -8.42 15.54
C GLN A 54 14.06 -9.64 16.42
N ASN A 55 13.70 -9.54 17.70
CA ASN A 55 13.68 -10.65 18.65
C ASN A 55 14.98 -11.47 18.74
N GLY A 56 16.13 -10.79 18.62
CA GLY A 56 17.44 -11.43 18.70
C GLY A 56 17.83 -12.24 17.46
N GLY A 57 17.14 -12.04 16.33
CA GLY A 57 17.49 -12.63 15.06
C GLY A 57 18.86 -12.17 14.55
N ILE A 58 19.62 -13.07 13.93
CA ILE A 58 20.94 -12.79 13.38
C ILE A 58 20.78 -12.29 11.95
N CYS A 59 21.21 -11.05 11.69
CA CYS A 59 21.21 -10.46 10.35
C CYS A 59 22.43 -10.89 9.54
N THR A 60 22.19 -11.33 8.31
CA THR A 60 23.23 -11.58 7.32
C THR A 60 22.97 -10.74 6.07
N ASP A 61 23.96 -9.95 5.69
CA ASP A 61 23.93 -9.15 4.47
C ASP A 61 24.17 -10.07 3.26
N VAL A 62 23.26 -10.06 2.30
CA VAL A 62 23.30 -10.89 1.09
C VAL A 62 23.13 -9.96 -0.12
N HIS A 63 23.75 -10.30 -1.26
CA HIS A 63 23.91 -9.46 -2.47
C HIS A 63 22.89 -8.31 -2.70
N ALA A 64 21.58 -8.53 -2.54
CA ALA A 64 20.54 -7.53 -2.80
C ALA A 64 19.51 -7.34 -1.67
N HIS A 65 19.73 -7.94 -0.49
CA HIS A 65 18.79 -7.90 0.64
C HIS A 65 19.47 -8.40 1.92
N HIS A 66 18.86 -8.21 3.09
CA HIS A 66 19.24 -8.95 4.29
C HIS A 66 18.50 -10.28 4.39
N LYS A 67 19.12 -11.24 5.09
CA LYS A 67 18.49 -12.47 5.56
C LYS A 67 18.60 -12.54 7.08
N CYS A 68 17.46 -12.69 7.74
CA CYS A 68 17.41 -12.94 9.17
C CYS A 68 17.40 -14.44 9.47
N THR A 69 18.25 -14.87 10.40
CA THR A 69 18.17 -16.19 11.03
C THR A 69 17.53 -16.02 12.39
N CYS A 70 16.30 -16.51 12.54
CA CYS A 70 15.52 -16.31 13.76
C CYS A 70 15.94 -17.25 14.88
N GLN A 71 15.79 -16.77 16.12
CA GLN A 71 15.93 -17.60 17.32
C GLN A 71 14.78 -18.59 17.41
N GLU A 72 14.95 -19.65 18.20
CA GLU A 72 13.89 -20.64 18.43
C GLU A 72 12.60 -19.95 18.93
N GLY A 73 11.47 -20.30 18.31
CA GLY A 73 10.17 -19.68 18.57
C GLY A 73 9.86 -18.49 17.67
N PHE A 74 10.83 -17.81 17.03
CA PHE A 74 10.54 -16.66 16.18
C PHE A 74 10.56 -17.00 14.68
N TYR A 75 9.72 -16.33 13.90
CA TYR A 75 9.62 -16.50 12.45
C TYR A 75 9.21 -15.19 11.76
N GLY A 76 9.11 -15.23 10.42
CA GLY A 76 8.91 -14.04 9.60
C GLY A 76 10.18 -13.62 8.86
N LYS A 77 10.07 -12.62 7.98
CA LYS A 77 11.22 -12.18 7.16
C LYS A 77 12.29 -11.52 8.03
N ASN A 78 11.83 -10.85 9.08
CA ASN A 78 12.59 -10.06 10.03
C ASN A 78 12.53 -10.63 11.46
N CYS A 79 12.07 -11.88 11.64
CA CYS A 79 11.85 -12.50 12.97
C CYS A 79 10.86 -11.72 13.85
N GLU A 80 9.91 -11.05 13.21
CA GLU A 80 8.89 -10.20 13.82
C GLU A 80 7.79 -10.99 14.52
N PHE A 81 7.59 -12.25 14.13
CA PHE A 81 6.56 -13.12 14.70
C PHE A 81 7.16 -14.05 15.75
N SER A 82 6.42 -14.29 16.82
CA SER A 82 6.91 -14.94 18.04
C SER A 82 6.50 -16.40 18.18
N GLY A 83 5.96 -17.00 17.11
CA GLY A 83 5.67 -18.43 17.08
C GLY A 83 4.36 -18.80 17.73
N TYR A 84 3.56 -17.82 18.14
CA TYR A 84 2.39 -18.07 18.96
C TYR A 84 1.11 -17.89 18.13
N ASP A 85 0.12 -18.74 18.40
CA ASP A 85 -1.11 -18.87 17.62
C ASP A 85 -1.92 -17.56 17.45
N CYS A 86 -1.60 -16.51 18.21
CA CYS A 86 -2.16 -15.17 18.07
C CYS A 86 -1.52 -14.28 16.99
N ASP A 87 -0.35 -14.64 16.44
CA ASP A 87 0.35 -13.82 15.42
C ASP A 87 -0.48 -13.65 14.12
N SER A 88 -1.47 -14.52 13.90
CA SER A 88 -2.40 -14.44 12.76
C SER A 88 -3.65 -13.60 13.03
N ASP A 89 -3.73 -12.95 14.20
CA ASP A 89 -4.92 -12.25 14.71
C ASP A 89 -6.21 -13.07 14.50
N PRO A 90 -6.29 -14.31 15.03
CA PRO A 90 -7.41 -15.21 14.75
C PRO A 90 -8.73 -14.73 15.36
N CYS A 91 -8.69 -13.83 16.35
CA CYS A 91 -9.87 -13.30 17.03
C CYS A 91 -10.51 -12.16 16.23
N GLN A 92 -11.76 -12.36 15.81
CA GLN A 92 -12.54 -11.40 15.03
C GLN A 92 -13.24 -10.38 15.94
N ASN A 93 -13.83 -9.35 15.33
CA ASN A 93 -14.69 -8.36 16.00
C ASN A 93 -14.07 -7.73 17.26
N ASN A 94 -12.79 -7.37 17.17
CA ASN A 94 -12.03 -6.78 18.28
C ASN A 94 -11.83 -7.69 19.50
N GLY A 95 -11.93 -9.01 19.33
CA GLY A 95 -11.55 -9.98 20.36
C GLY A 95 -10.07 -9.92 20.70
N ILE A 96 -9.75 -10.11 21.99
CA ILE A 96 -8.37 -10.09 22.48
C ILE A 96 -7.84 -11.52 22.43
N CYS A 97 -6.79 -11.73 21.62
CA CYS A 97 -6.13 -13.03 21.54
C CYS A 97 -5.17 -13.24 22.71
N ARG A 98 -5.24 -14.41 23.35
CA ARG A 98 -4.28 -14.86 24.37
C ARG A 98 -3.78 -16.26 24.07
N ILE A 99 -2.57 -16.56 24.51
CA ILE A 99 -1.98 -17.89 24.37
C ILE A 99 -2.47 -18.78 25.50
N ALA A 100 -2.90 -20.00 25.15
CA ALA A 100 -3.40 -20.97 26.10
C ALA A 100 -2.25 -21.72 26.81
N GLU A 101 -2.37 -21.95 28.12
CA GLU A 101 -1.43 -22.77 28.90
C GLU A 101 -1.57 -24.26 28.51
N GLY A 102 -0.95 -24.64 27.40
CA GLY A 102 -1.07 -25.97 26.79
C GLY A 102 -0.81 -26.02 25.28
N GLY A 103 -0.58 -24.86 24.65
CA GLY A 103 -0.49 -24.70 23.20
C GLY A 103 -1.85 -24.31 22.60
N GLY A 104 -1.85 -23.51 21.53
CA GLY A 104 -3.06 -22.91 20.97
C GLY A 104 -3.30 -21.48 21.47
N TYR A 105 -4.41 -20.90 21.01
CA TYR A 105 -4.91 -19.59 21.42
C TYR A 105 -6.30 -19.70 22.04
N ILE A 106 -6.66 -18.65 22.79
CA ILE A 106 -8.01 -18.39 23.27
C ILE A 106 -8.37 -16.95 22.94
N CYS A 107 -9.56 -16.73 22.39
CA CYS A 107 -10.11 -15.40 22.15
C CYS A 107 -10.99 -14.96 23.33
N GLU A 108 -10.62 -13.85 23.95
CA GLU A 108 -11.50 -13.14 24.87
C GLU A 108 -12.46 -12.27 24.06
N CYS A 109 -13.68 -12.78 23.89
CA CYS A 109 -14.68 -12.15 23.04
C CYS A 109 -15.31 -10.91 23.69
N PRO A 110 -15.47 -9.80 22.94
CA PRO A 110 -16.16 -8.63 23.45
C PRO A 110 -17.64 -8.93 23.72
N GLN A 111 -18.25 -8.09 24.56
CA GLN A 111 -19.66 -8.21 24.89
C GLN A 111 -20.51 -8.25 23.61
N GLY A 112 -21.42 -9.21 23.52
CA GLY A 112 -22.28 -9.40 22.35
C GLY A 112 -21.75 -10.41 21.33
N THR A 113 -20.51 -10.90 21.47
CA THR A 113 -19.95 -11.93 20.59
C THR A 113 -19.59 -13.22 21.35
N LYS A 114 -19.58 -14.34 20.63
CA LYS A 114 -19.15 -15.67 21.11
C LYS A 114 -18.53 -16.48 19.97
N GLY A 115 -18.10 -17.71 20.26
CA GLY A 115 -17.43 -18.58 19.29
C GLY A 115 -15.95 -18.75 19.63
N THR A 116 -15.24 -19.56 18.85
CA THR A 116 -13.80 -19.79 19.09
C THR A 116 -12.99 -18.54 18.74
N ASN A 117 -13.46 -17.80 17.72
CA ASN A 117 -12.81 -16.63 17.14
C ASN A 117 -13.69 -15.38 17.26
N CYS A 118 -14.69 -15.39 18.15
CA CYS A 118 -15.66 -14.30 18.32
C CYS A 118 -16.50 -14.00 17.06
N GLU A 119 -16.72 -15.04 16.25
CA GLU A 119 -17.41 -15.00 14.96
C GLU A 119 -18.93 -15.11 15.04
N ILE A 120 -19.47 -15.45 16.21
CA ILE A 120 -20.89 -15.72 16.42
C ILE A 120 -21.52 -14.57 17.18
N ASP A 121 -22.65 -14.10 16.66
CA ASP A 121 -23.47 -13.10 17.32
C ASP A 121 -24.19 -13.72 18.52
N ALA A 122 -23.98 -13.13 19.70
CA ALA A 122 -24.55 -13.60 20.95
C ALA A 122 -25.65 -12.68 21.48
N LEU A 123 -25.78 -11.46 20.97
CA LEU A 123 -26.68 -10.44 21.49
C LEU A 123 -27.19 -9.58 20.35
N ASN A 124 -28.52 -9.46 20.23
CA ASN A 124 -29.10 -8.45 19.36
C ASN A 124 -29.13 -7.11 20.10
N GLU A 125 -28.23 -6.18 19.77
CA GLU A 125 -28.17 -4.89 20.47
C GLU A 125 -29.39 -4.00 20.17
N CYS A 126 -30.12 -4.25 19.07
CA CYS A 126 -31.33 -3.50 18.72
C CYS A 126 -32.51 -3.77 19.68
N ASP A 127 -32.52 -4.88 20.42
CA ASP A 127 -33.57 -5.18 21.40
C ASP A 127 -33.62 -4.13 22.53
N SER A 128 -32.51 -3.44 22.79
CA SER A 128 -32.41 -2.35 23.77
C SER A 128 -32.96 -1.01 23.27
N ASN A 129 -33.41 -0.93 22.01
CA ASN A 129 -33.82 0.30 21.31
C ASN A 129 -32.77 1.43 21.43
N PRO A 130 -31.53 1.21 20.96
CA PRO A 130 -30.44 2.17 21.17
C PRO A 130 -30.54 3.44 20.32
N CYS A 131 -31.23 3.40 19.18
CA CYS A 131 -31.44 4.55 18.31
C CYS A 131 -32.50 5.50 18.91
N ARG A 132 -32.14 6.77 19.14
CA ARG A 132 -32.95 7.69 19.97
C ARG A 132 -34.25 8.17 19.33
N HIS A 133 -34.34 8.14 18.00
CA HIS A 133 -35.48 8.66 17.25
C HIS A 133 -36.42 7.53 16.83
N LYS A 134 -37.72 7.76 16.90
CA LYS A 134 -38.74 6.77 16.50
C LYS A 134 -38.67 6.40 15.02
N ASP A 135 -38.20 7.34 14.19
CA ASP A 135 -38.04 7.15 12.76
C ASP A 135 -36.66 6.58 12.41
N ALA A 136 -35.80 6.32 13.40
CA ALA A 136 -34.51 5.68 13.18
C ALA A 136 -34.67 4.17 13.11
N ILE A 137 -34.00 3.54 12.14
CA ILE A 137 -34.03 2.09 11.94
C ILE A 137 -32.77 1.51 12.54
N CYS A 138 -32.93 0.61 13.52
CA CYS A 138 -31.81 -0.15 14.07
C CYS A 138 -31.56 -1.40 13.20
N GLN A 139 -30.31 -1.60 12.82
CA GLN A 139 -29.84 -2.81 12.16
C GLN A 139 -28.78 -3.47 13.04
N ASP A 140 -29.10 -4.69 13.46
CA ASP A 140 -28.24 -5.58 14.24
C ASP A 140 -27.02 -6.01 13.43
N LYS A 141 -25.86 -6.09 14.09
CA LYS A 141 -24.59 -6.53 13.51
C LYS A 141 -23.84 -7.39 14.51
N LEU A 142 -22.88 -8.14 14.00
CA LEU A 142 -22.06 -9.02 14.81
C LEU A 142 -21.28 -8.23 15.90
N GLY A 143 -21.75 -8.28 17.14
CA GLY A 143 -21.15 -7.59 18.29
C GLY A 143 -21.30 -6.07 18.31
N ASP A 144 -22.17 -5.50 17.46
CA ASP A 144 -22.47 -4.08 17.44
C ASP A 144 -23.82 -3.83 16.73
N TYR A 145 -24.29 -2.59 16.68
CA TYR A 145 -25.44 -2.21 15.87
C TYR A 145 -25.16 -0.96 15.06
N SER A 146 -26.04 -0.68 14.12
CA SER A 146 -26.06 0.58 13.39
C SER A 146 -27.44 1.20 13.35
N CYS A 147 -27.50 2.51 13.51
CA CYS A 147 -28.72 3.28 13.36
C CYS A 147 -28.75 4.00 12.02
N TYR A 148 -29.83 3.84 11.26
CA TYR A 148 -30.14 4.73 10.14
C TYR A 148 -30.91 5.92 10.69
N CYS A 149 -30.29 7.08 10.64
CA CYS A 149 -30.78 8.30 11.25
C CYS A 149 -31.67 9.11 10.29
N PRO A 150 -32.70 9.78 10.83
CA PRO A 150 -33.55 10.68 10.05
C PRO A 150 -32.81 11.97 9.65
N ALA A 151 -33.44 12.77 8.79
CA ALA A 151 -32.89 14.06 8.39
C ALA A 151 -32.58 14.92 9.62
N HIS A 152 -31.48 15.64 9.53
CA HIS A 152 -30.97 16.53 10.56
C HIS A 152 -30.40 15.87 11.84
N TRP A 153 -30.26 14.54 11.88
CA TRP A 153 -29.73 13.81 13.03
C TRP A 153 -28.64 12.81 12.63
N THR A 154 -27.51 12.82 13.31
CA THR A 154 -26.33 11.96 13.09
C THR A 154 -25.77 11.46 14.44
N GLY A 155 -24.62 10.80 14.44
CA GLY A 155 -24.07 10.09 15.60
C GLY A 155 -24.43 8.61 15.58
N LYS A 156 -23.74 7.80 16.41
CA LYS A 156 -23.92 6.33 16.43
C LYS A 156 -25.38 5.94 16.74
N ASN A 157 -26.06 6.75 17.56
CA ASN A 157 -27.40 6.50 18.07
C ASN A 157 -28.40 7.58 17.60
N CYS A 158 -28.03 8.38 16.59
CA CYS A 158 -28.79 9.53 16.09
C CYS A 158 -29.00 10.64 17.15
N GLU A 159 -28.05 10.83 18.05
CA GLU A 159 -28.13 11.75 19.18
C GLU A 159 -27.65 13.17 18.87
N ILE A 160 -27.04 13.38 17.71
CA ILE A 160 -26.39 14.64 17.33
C ILE A 160 -27.22 15.35 16.27
N HIS A 161 -27.64 16.58 16.55
CA HIS A 161 -28.39 17.37 15.58
C HIS A 161 -27.43 18.09 14.60
N ASP A 162 -27.56 17.81 13.31
CA ASP A 162 -26.82 18.46 12.22
C ASP A 162 -27.82 18.93 11.13
N PRO A 163 -28.10 20.24 11.02
CA PRO A 163 -29.05 20.78 10.05
C PRO A 163 -28.78 20.42 8.58
N GLN A 164 -27.56 20.02 8.22
CA GLN A 164 -27.20 19.68 6.84
C GLN A 164 -27.22 18.17 6.56
N PHE A 165 -27.39 17.34 7.61
CA PHE A 165 -27.37 15.89 7.49
C PHE A 165 -28.59 15.35 6.74
N LYS A 166 -28.33 14.59 5.68
CA LYS A 166 -29.34 13.84 4.93
C LYS A 166 -29.58 12.48 5.60
N PRO A 167 -30.82 11.95 5.59
CA PRO A 167 -31.12 10.64 6.18
C PRO A 167 -30.13 9.56 5.71
N GLY A 168 -29.60 8.77 6.62
CA GLY A 168 -28.54 7.82 6.30
C GLY A 168 -27.93 7.14 7.53
N LEU A 169 -26.85 6.39 7.32
CA LEU A 169 -26.17 5.66 8.38
C LEU A 169 -25.52 6.63 9.39
N GLY A 170 -25.82 6.47 10.66
CA GLY A 170 -25.16 7.21 11.74
C GLY A 170 -23.70 6.79 11.89
N TYR A 171 -22.78 7.76 11.91
CA TYR A 171 -21.36 7.51 12.14
C TYR A 171 -20.93 7.99 13.53
N PRO A 172 -20.03 7.26 14.21
CA PRO A 172 -19.43 7.74 15.44
C PRO A 172 -18.58 9.00 15.15
N VAL A 173 -18.75 10.04 15.96
CA VAL A 173 -17.99 11.29 15.80
C VAL A 173 -16.55 11.09 16.26
N SER A 174 -15.69 10.65 15.34
CA SER A 174 -14.28 10.98 15.40
C SER A 174 -14.14 12.44 14.98
N LYS A 175 -13.93 13.33 15.97
CA LYS A 175 -13.63 14.78 15.86
C LYS A 175 -13.71 15.36 14.43
N ALA A 176 -14.78 16.12 14.16
CA ALA A 176 -15.04 16.80 12.91
C ALA A 176 -13.83 17.59 12.35
N PRO A 177 -13.85 17.89 11.05
CA PRO A 177 -13.89 19.30 10.68
C PRO A 177 -15.03 19.63 9.72
N SER A 178 -15.80 20.63 10.12
CA SER A 178 -16.68 21.46 9.32
C SER A 178 -15.91 22.27 8.26
N ASP A 179 -16.62 22.55 7.16
CA ASP A 179 -16.38 23.59 6.15
C ASP A 179 -15.11 23.52 5.28
N ARG A 180 -15.12 22.70 4.21
CA ARG A 180 -14.72 23.04 2.81
C ARG A 180 -14.75 21.83 1.85
N PRO A 181 -14.75 22.05 0.51
CA PRO A 181 -15.51 21.27 -0.47
C PRO A 181 -15.00 19.84 -0.62
N GLU A 182 -15.94 18.93 -0.94
CA GLU A 182 -15.78 17.52 -1.32
C GLU A 182 -14.33 17.06 -1.53
N LEU A 183 -13.65 16.76 -0.42
CA LEU A 183 -12.47 15.92 -0.42
C LEU A 183 -12.97 14.50 -0.21
N THR A 184 -12.70 13.63 -1.19
CA THR A 184 -12.98 12.20 -1.08
C THR A 184 -12.29 11.61 0.16
N ILE A 185 -12.81 10.51 0.70
CA ILE A 185 -12.22 9.81 1.86
C ILE A 185 -10.72 9.54 1.64
N ASP A 186 -10.33 9.21 0.40
CA ASP A 186 -8.94 9.00 -0.01
C ASP A 186 -8.08 10.26 0.13
N ALA A 187 -8.64 11.44 -0.12
CA ALA A 187 -7.93 12.71 0.00
C ALA A 187 -7.74 13.13 1.47
N ILE A 188 -8.68 12.76 2.35
CA ILE A 188 -8.57 12.95 3.80
C ILE A 188 -7.50 12.01 4.37
N ASP A 189 -7.49 10.74 3.96
CA ASP A 189 -6.49 9.75 4.36
C ASP A 189 -5.07 10.16 3.90
N LEU A 190 -4.93 10.58 2.64
CA LEU A 190 -3.66 11.08 2.12
C LEU A 190 -3.15 12.30 2.89
N GLN A 191 -4.04 13.20 3.31
CA GLN A 191 -3.66 14.38 4.11
C GLN A 191 -3.22 14.00 5.53
N TYR A 192 -3.87 13.00 6.15
CA TYR A 192 -3.45 12.46 7.44
C TYR A 192 -2.07 11.81 7.34
N GLN A 193 -1.85 10.96 6.34
CA GLN A 193 -0.57 10.30 6.09
C GLN A 193 0.56 11.32 5.87
N ARG A 194 0.32 12.39 5.08
CA ARG A 194 1.28 13.50 4.91
C ARG A 194 1.65 14.18 6.22
N LYS A 195 0.71 14.35 7.16
CA LYS A 195 1.02 14.89 8.50
C LYS A 195 1.89 13.92 9.31
N GLN A 196 1.71 12.62 9.15
CA GLN A 196 2.58 11.63 9.79
C GLN A 196 3.99 11.67 9.22
N CYS A 197 4.16 11.85 7.90
CA CYS A 197 5.49 12.03 7.29
C CYS A 197 6.25 13.21 7.91
N ILE A 198 5.57 14.33 8.17
CA ILE A 198 6.16 15.51 8.82
C ILE A 198 6.60 15.18 10.25
N LYS A 199 5.74 14.51 11.04
CA LYS A 199 6.08 14.12 12.42
C LYS A 199 7.27 13.17 12.51
N LYS A 200 7.39 12.26 11.54
CA LYS A 200 8.48 11.28 11.45
C LYS A 200 9.79 11.87 10.88
N GLY A 201 9.79 13.15 10.46
CA GLY A 201 10.97 13.78 9.90
C GLY A 201 11.35 13.29 8.50
N CYS A 202 10.40 12.72 7.73
CA CYS A 202 10.70 12.13 6.42
C CYS A 202 11.28 13.13 5.40
N ARG A 203 11.14 14.44 5.62
CA ARG A 203 11.75 15.47 4.76
C ARG A 203 13.27 15.54 4.90
N GLU A 204 13.80 15.25 6.08
CA GLU A 204 15.23 15.28 6.36
C GLU A 204 15.89 13.94 6.03
N LYS A 205 15.08 12.88 6.02
CA LYS A 205 15.47 11.51 5.65
C LYS A 205 15.49 11.28 4.13
N ARG A 206 14.59 11.91 3.39
CA ARG A 206 14.55 11.83 1.93
C ARG A 206 15.88 12.21 1.25
N GLY A 207 16.40 11.31 0.40
CA GLY A 207 17.59 11.53 -0.43
C GLY A 207 18.90 11.40 0.34
N ASN A 208 18.89 10.77 1.52
CA ASN A 208 20.07 10.51 2.35
C ASN A 208 20.78 9.19 2.00
N ASN A 209 20.25 8.42 1.03
CA ASN A 209 20.72 7.07 0.63
C ASN A 209 20.58 6.01 1.74
N ILE A 210 19.62 6.17 2.64
CA ILE A 210 19.24 5.20 3.66
C ILE A 210 17.75 4.95 3.45
N CYS A 211 17.33 3.69 3.29
CA CYS A 211 15.90 3.39 3.17
C CYS A 211 15.24 3.40 4.55
N ASP A 212 14.55 4.49 4.88
CA ASP A 212 13.70 4.63 6.05
C ASP A 212 12.29 4.05 5.74
N GLU A 213 12.06 2.78 6.11
CA GLU A 213 10.80 2.06 5.80
C GLU A 213 9.54 2.81 6.26
N GLU A 214 9.61 3.55 7.37
CA GLU A 214 8.49 4.35 7.87
C GLU A 214 8.12 5.56 6.97
N CYS A 215 8.99 5.93 6.03
CA CYS A 215 8.87 6.98 5.04
C CYS A 215 8.64 6.41 3.61
N ASN A 216 8.61 5.07 3.46
CA ASN A 216 8.38 4.39 2.19
C ASN A 216 6.89 4.27 1.83
N THR A 217 6.20 5.42 1.73
CA THR A 217 4.79 5.48 1.32
C THR A 217 4.60 6.53 0.24
N TYR A 218 3.53 6.41 -0.56
CA TYR A 218 3.16 7.41 -1.54
C TYR A 218 3.00 8.82 -0.93
N ALA A 219 2.47 8.90 0.30
CA ALA A 219 2.29 10.17 1.01
C ALA A 219 3.62 10.85 1.43
N CYS A 220 4.70 10.07 1.56
CA CYS A 220 6.02 10.54 1.98
C CYS A 220 7.04 10.53 0.81
N ASP A 221 6.57 10.50 -0.44
CA ASP A 221 7.40 10.46 -1.65
C ASP A 221 8.42 9.30 -1.67
N PHE A 222 8.04 8.14 -1.12
CA PHE A 222 8.88 6.93 -1.05
C PHE A 222 10.30 7.19 -0.56
N ASP A 223 10.43 8.00 0.49
CA ASP A 223 11.70 8.40 1.08
C ASP A 223 12.69 9.01 0.05
N GLY A 224 12.16 9.76 -0.92
CA GLY A 224 13.00 10.32 -1.98
C GLY A 224 13.49 9.35 -3.03
N ASN A 225 12.88 8.16 -3.10
CA ASN A 225 13.32 7.01 -3.88
C ASN A 225 14.58 6.31 -3.33
N ASP A 226 15.02 6.63 -2.11
CA ASP A 226 16.09 5.87 -1.43
C ASP A 226 15.63 4.44 -1.15
N CYS A 227 14.34 4.27 -0.85
CA CYS A 227 13.65 2.99 -0.86
C CYS A 227 13.23 2.61 -2.30
N SER A 228 14.18 2.23 -3.14
CA SER A 228 13.84 1.38 -4.28
C SER A 228 13.21 0.10 -3.71
N LEU A 229 11.99 -0.24 -4.14
CA LEU A 229 11.00 -1.07 -3.43
C LEU A 229 11.45 -2.42 -2.81
N GLY A 230 12.70 -2.87 -2.91
CA GLY A 230 13.19 -4.15 -2.34
C GLY A 230 12.47 -5.38 -2.89
N ILE A 231 11.52 -5.15 -3.78
CA ILE A 231 10.67 -6.06 -4.49
C ILE A 231 11.13 -5.90 -5.92
N ASN A 232 11.74 -6.95 -6.46
CA ASN A 232 11.95 -7.04 -7.88
C ASN A 232 10.56 -7.17 -8.53
N PRO A 233 10.02 -6.12 -9.19
CA PRO A 233 8.69 -6.19 -9.78
C PRO A 233 8.65 -7.17 -10.95
N TRP A 234 9.82 -7.59 -11.43
CA TRP A 234 10.04 -8.61 -12.46
C TRP A 234 10.20 -10.02 -11.88
N ARG A 235 10.08 -10.24 -10.56
CA ARG A 235 10.27 -11.55 -9.92
C ARG A 235 9.41 -12.65 -10.55
N ASN A 236 8.21 -12.30 -10.99
CA ASN A 236 7.25 -13.22 -11.61
C ASN A 236 7.24 -13.13 -13.15
N CYS A 237 8.09 -12.28 -13.75
CA CYS A 237 8.19 -12.16 -15.21
C CYS A 237 8.94 -13.37 -15.77
N THR A 238 8.24 -14.21 -16.54
CA THR A 238 8.78 -15.44 -17.14
C THR A 238 9.08 -15.31 -18.63
N ALA A 239 9.12 -14.07 -19.13
CA ALA A 239 9.40 -13.81 -20.54
C ALA A 239 10.77 -14.37 -20.96
N PRO A 240 10.93 -14.80 -22.22
CA PRO A 240 12.19 -15.36 -22.75
C PRO A 240 13.30 -14.31 -22.89
N ILE A 241 12.97 -13.03 -22.77
CA ILE A 241 13.89 -11.90 -22.77
C ILE A 241 13.80 -11.16 -21.45
N LYS A 242 14.84 -10.39 -21.13
CA LYS A 242 14.91 -9.58 -19.93
C LYS A 242 14.04 -8.33 -20.09
N CYS A 243 12.78 -8.39 -19.68
CA CYS A 243 11.82 -7.31 -19.93
C CYS A 243 12.17 -5.98 -19.27
N TRP A 244 13.03 -5.95 -18.25
CA TRP A 244 13.53 -4.70 -17.69
C TRP A 244 14.50 -3.95 -18.63
N GLU A 245 15.10 -4.62 -19.63
CA GLU A 245 16.01 -4.01 -20.61
C GLU A 245 15.26 -3.35 -21.78
N VAL A 246 13.96 -3.64 -21.95
CA VAL A 246 13.09 -3.12 -23.02
C VAL A 246 11.87 -2.34 -22.48
N PHE A 247 11.79 -2.17 -21.17
CA PHE A 247 10.68 -1.48 -20.52
C PHE A 247 10.69 0.02 -20.82
N MET A 248 9.61 0.55 -21.42
CA MET A 248 9.50 1.97 -21.81
C MET A 248 10.59 2.42 -22.81
N ASP A 249 11.09 1.52 -23.65
CA ASP A 249 12.10 1.80 -24.67
C ASP A 249 11.52 2.42 -25.97
N GLY A 250 10.19 2.51 -26.06
CA GLY A 250 9.48 3.05 -27.22
C GLY A 250 9.17 2.02 -28.31
N VAL A 251 9.61 0.78 -28.16
CA VAL A 251 9.38 -0.36 -29.06
C VAL A 251 8.43 -1.32 -28.36
N CYS A 252 7.37 -1.74 -29.05
CA CYS A 252 6.46 -2.73 -28.47
C CYS A 252 7.04 -4.15 -28.57
N ASN A 253 7.52 -4.65 -27.44
CA ASN A 253 7.96 -6.02 -27.21
C ASN A 253 6.80 -6.86 -26.63
N GLU A 254 6.04 -7.48 -27.53
CA GLU A 254 4.84 -8.29 -27.20
C GLU A 254 5.08 -9.35 -26.11
N VAL A 255 6.29 -9.92 -26.04
CA VAL A 255 6.67 -10.92 -25.02
C VAL A 255 6.74 -10.34 -23.61
N CYS A 256 6.92 -9.04 -23.47
CA CYS A 256 6.94 -8.28 -22.23
C CYS A 256 5.62 -7.56 -21.94
N ASN A 257 4.68 -7.58 -22.90
CA ASN A 257 3.38 -6.95 -22.79
C ASN A 257 2.36 -7.82 -22.01
N ASN A 258 2.68 -8.12 -20.75
CA ASN A 258 1.83 -8.90 -19.85
C ASN A 258 1.92 -8.37 -18.40
N PRO A 259 0.97 -8.70 -17.52
CA PRO A 259 0.93 -8.18 -16.17
C PRO A 259 2.18 -8.51 -15.33
N GLN A 260 2.74 -9.71 -15.51
CA GLN A 260 3.92 -10.18 -14.78
C GLN A 260 5.20 -9.44 -15.19
N CYS A 261 5.21 -8.87 -16.39
CA CYS A 261 6.31 -8.11 -16.99
C CYS A 261 5.93 -6.63 -17.21
N LEU A 262 4.99 -6.11 -16.41
CA LEU A 262 4.62 -4.70 -16.36
C LEU A 262 4.19 -4.08 -17.71
N PHE A 263 3.57 -4.88 -18.57
CA PHE A 263 3.01 -4.46 -19.87
C PHE A 263 4.00 -3.71 -20.76
N ASP A 264 5.27 -4.10 -20.73
CA ASP A 264 6.32 -3.48 -21.55
C ASP A 264 6.36 -1.95 -21.43
N GLY A 265 6.10 -1.44 -20.22
CA GLY A 265 6.09 0.01 -19.98
C GLY A 265 4.95 0.76 -20.68
N ARG A 266 3.98 0.04 -21.25
CA ARG A 266 2.91 0.54 -22.13
C ARG A 266 3.38 0.97 -23.52
N ASP A 267 4.55 0.54 -24.00
CA ASP A 267 4.96 0.83 -25.37
C ASP A 267 4.06 0.20 -26.44
N CYS A 268 3.41 -0.92 -26.10
CA CYS A 268 2.42 -1.57 -26.95
C CYS A 268 1.07 -0.82 -27.04
N VAL A 269 0.80 0.14 -26.17
CA VAL A 269 -0.43 0.95 -26.23
C VAL A 269 -0.45 1.85 -27.47
N LYS A 270 0.73 2.22 -28.00
CA LYS A 270 0.84 2.99 -29.26
C LYS A 270 0.36 2.23 -30.50
N LYS A 271 0.19 0.90 -30.43
CA LYS A 271 -0.37 0.08 -31.51
C LYS A 271 -1.90 0.02 -31.50
N LEU A 272 -2.54 0.38 -30.39
CA LEU A 272 -3.98 0.45 -30.31
C LEU A 272 -4.42 1.75 -30.99
N GLN A 273 -5.38 1.64 -31.92
CA GLN A 273 -6.07 2.82 -32.44
C GLN A 273 -6.61 3.59 -31.23
N PRO A 274 -6.51 4.94 -31.19
CA PRO A 274 -7.08 5.71 -30.09
C PRO A 274 -8.56 5.33 -29.94
N CYS A 275 -8.97 4.98 -28.71
CA CYS A 275 -10.34 4.56 -28.46
C CYS A 275 -11.29 5.66 -28.94
N ASN A 276 -12.43 5.27 -29.52
CA ASN A 276 -13.40 6.26 -30.01
C ASN A 276 -13.68 7.26 -28.88
N PRO A 277 -13.51 8.58 -29.09
CA PRO A 277 -13.58 9.58 -28.03
C PRO A 277 -14.88 9.56 -27.21
N ILE A 278 -15.96 9.05 -27.81
CA ILE A 278 -17.26 8.89 -27.15
C ILE A 278 -17.24 7.72 -26.15
N TYR A 279 -16.55 6.62 -26.48
CA TYR A 279 -16.40 5.46 -25.60
C TYR A 279 -15.29 5.66 -24.56
N ASP A 280 -14.20 6.37 -24.89
CA ASP A 280 -13.10 6.65 -23.95
C ASP A 280 -13.58 7.46 -22.72
N ALA A 281 -14.35 8.53 -22.95
CA ALA A 281 -14.95 9.32 -21.87
C ALA A 281 -16.00 8.54 -21.06
N TYR A 282 -16.74 7.64 -21.72
CA TYR A 282 -17.71 6.76 -21.06
C TYR A 282 -16.99 5.73 -20.18
N CYS A 283 -15.97 5.04 -20.71
CA CYS A 283 -15.24 4.00 -20.00
C CYS A 283 -14.38 4.56 -18.87
N GLN A 284 -13.75 5.73 -19.03
CA GLN A 284 -13.01 6.37 -17.94
C GLN A 284 -13.91 6.75 -16.75
N LYS A 285 -15.17 7.08 -17.00
CA LYS A 285 -16.15 7.43 -15.95
C LYS A 285 -16.80 6.19 -15.30
N HIS A 286 -16.75 5.05 -15.97
CA HIS A 286 -17.38 3.80 -15.53
C HIS A 286 -16.37 2.70 -15.15
N TYR A 287 -15.07 2.93 -15.34
CA TYR A 287 -14.01 2.01 -14.93
C TYR A 287 -13.95 1.86 -13.40
N ALA A 288 -13.83 0.62 -12.92
CA ALA A 288 -13.76 0.25 -11.51
C ALA A 288 -14.99 0.67 -10.65
N ASN A 289 -16.14 0.92 -11.27
CA ASN A 289 -17.40 1.24 -10.57
C ASN A 289 -18.11 0.01 -9.94
N GLY A 290 -17.54 -1.19 -10.09
CA GLY A 290 -18.12 -2.44 -9.57
C GLY A 290 -19.22 -3.07 -10.43
N HIS A 291 -19.51 -2.52 -11.62
CA HIS A 291 -20.49 -3.04 -12.58
C HIS A 291 -19.81 -3.44 -13.90
N CYS A 292 -20.30 -4.52 -14.54
CA CYS A 292 -19.76 -4.98 -15.82
C CYS A 292 -20.45 -4.25 -16.98
N ASP A 293 -19.79 -3.21 -17.48
CA ASP A 293 -20.26 -2.39 -18.60
C ASP A 293 -19.78 -2.97 -19.94
N TYR A 294 -20.62 -3.80 -20.59
CA TYR A 294 -20.28 -4.50 -21.84
C TYR A 294 -19.85 -3.60 -23.00
N GLY A 295 -20.19 -2.30 -22.98
CA GLY A 295 -19.74 -1.32 -23.97
C GLY A 295 -18.25 -0.97 -23.88
N CYS A 296 -17.61 -1.25 -22.74
CA CYS A 296 -16.19 -1.02 -22.45
C CYS A 296 -15.38 -2.32 -22.44
N ASN A 297 -15.89 -3.38 -23.07
CA ASN A 297 -15.23 -4.67 -23.12
C ASN A 297 -15.04 -5.10 -24.58
N ASN A 298 -14.20 -4.37 -25.28
CA ASN A 298 -13.79 -4.66 -26.64
C ASN A 298 -12.26 -4.46 -26.79
N ALA A 299 -11.70 -4.86 -27.93
CA ALA A 299 -10.24 -4.78 -28.10
C ALA A 299 -9.71 -3.33 -28.25
N GLU A 300 -10.60 -2.34 -28.38
CA GLU A 300 -10.31 -0.92 -28.57
C GLU A 300 -10.41 -0.14 -27.22
N CYS A 301 -11.23 -0.63 -26.29
CA CYS A 301 -11.44 -0.24 -24.89
C CYS A 301 -11.88 -1.51 -24.10
#